data_AF-A0A4S2PW53-F1
#
_entry.id   AF-A0A4S2PW53-F1
#
_cell.length_a   1.000
_cell.length_b   1.000
_cell.length_c   1.000
_cell.angle_alpha   90.00
_cell.angle_beta   90.00
_cell.angle_gamma   90.00
#
_symmetry.space_group_name_H-M   'P 1'
#
loop_
_entity.id
_entity.type
_entity.pdbx_description
1 polymer ?
#
loop_
_entity_poly.entity_id
_entity_poly.type
_entity_poly.pdbx_seq_one_letter_code
_entity_poly.pdbx_strand_id
1 'polypeptide(L)'
;MATVIFTPAALGIFESQEFYKKREIAQEKLFAYIYFRQKGDDEQAITAFGEFMRCGNEAAEEHQKLLEKHSEWANWRANRK
;
A
#
# COMPACT_ATOMS: atom_id res chain seq x y z
N MET A 1 33.70 7.55 -1.86
CA MET A 1 32.36 7.57 -2.49
C MET A 1 31.56 6.42 -1.90
N ALA A 2 30.53 6.70 -1.12
CA ALA A 2 29.69 5.66 -0.54
C ALA A 2 28.90 4.98 -1.68
N THR A 3 29.22 3.72 -1.97
CA THR A 3 28.44 2.90 -2.89
C THR A 3 27.09 2.63 -2.22
N VAL A 4 26.04 3.32 -2.67
CA VAL A 4 24.66 3.05 -2.21
C VAL A 4 24.33 1.63 -2.64
N ILE A 5 24.35 0.69 -1.69
CA ILE A 5 23.97 -0.69 -1.94
C ILE A 5 22.45 -0.70 -2.00
N PHE A 6 21.90 -0.65 -3.21
CA PHE A 6 20.50 -1.01 -3.48
C PHE A 6 20.33 -2.51 -3.21
N THR A 7 20.26 -2.91 -1.94
CA THR A 7 19.74 -4.24 -1.62
C THR A 7 18.22 -4.24 -1.84
N PRO A 8 17.63 -5.35 -2.31
CA PRO A 8 16.18 -5.44 -2.49
C PRO A 8 15.42 -5.22 -1.16
N ALA A 9 16.05 -5.54 -0.03
CA ALA A 9 15.53 -5.22 1.30
C ALA A 9 15.47 -3.71 1.59
N ALA A 10 16.43 -2.92 1.09
CA ALA A 10 16.45 -1.47 1.30
C ALA A 10 15.44 -0.73 0.40
N LEU A 11 15.26 -1.18 -0.84
CA LEU A 11 14.17 -0.72 -1.73
C LEU A 11 12.81 -1.13 -1.16
N GLY A 12 12.71 -2.38 -0.72
CA GLY A 12 11.51 -2.92 -0.09
C GLY A 12 11.09 -2.10 1.11
N ILE A 13 11.96 -1.80 2.07
CA ILE A 13 11.57 -1.12 3.31
C ILE A 13 11.17 0.35 3.09
N PHE A 14 11.94 1.14 2.33
CA PHE A 14 11.63 2.56 2.17
C PHE A 14 10.47 2.83 1.21
N GLU A 15 10.32 2.00 0.17
CA GLU A 15 9.29 2.23 -0.85
C GLU A 15 7.98 1.51 -0.53
N SER A 16 7.99 0.46 0.30
CA SER A 16 6.75 -0.19 0.74
C SER A 16 6.08 0.50 1.92
N GLN A 17 6.74 1.44 2.61
CA GLN A 17 6.17 2.12 3.78
C GLN A 17 4.81 2.75 3.47
N GLU A 18 4.70 3.47 2.35
CA GLU A 18 3.43 4.10 1.99
C GLU A 18 2.37 3.11 1.56
N PHE A 19 2.76 2.02 0.89
CA PHE A 19 1.83 0.92 0.61
C PHE A 19 1.25 0.34 1.91
N TYR A 20 2.11 -0.02 2.88
CA TYR A 20 1.66 -0.62 4.13
C TYR A 20 0.80 0.33 4.95
N LYS A 21 1.19 1.61 5.06
CA LYS A 21 0.41 2.63 5.75
C LYS A 21 -0.98 2.81 5.14
N LYS A 22 -1.07 2.92 3.81
CA LYS A 22 -2.38 3.03 3.13
C LYS A 22 -3.23 1.77 3.29
N ARG A 23 -2.59 0.60 3.29
CA ARG A 23 -3.27 -0.68 3.54
C ARG A 23 -3.83 -0.78 4.96
N GLU A 24 -3.08 -0.34 5.97
CA GLU A 24 -3.55 -0.28 7.35
C GLU A 24 -4.76 0.64 7.49
N ILE A 25 -4.71 1.84 6.90
CA ILE A 25 -5.85 2.78 6.90
C ILE A 25 -7.07 2.15 6.22
N ALA A 26 -6.90 1.48 5.07
CA ALA A 26 -7.99 0.78 4.42
C ALA A 26 -8.61 -0.27 5.36
N GLN A 27 -7.79 -1.06 6.05
CA GLN A 27 -8.25 -2.06 6.99
C GLN A 27 -9.02 -1.46 8.17
N GLU A 28 -8.57 -0.33 8.71
CA GLU A 28 -9.31 0.41 9.75
C GLU A 28 -10.70 0.84 9.27
N LYS A 29 -10.81 1.35 8.04
CA LYS A 29 -12.09 1.76 7.45
C LYS A 29 -13.04 0.59 7.21
N LEU A 30 -12.49 -0.58 6.85
CA LEU A 30 -13.28 -1.81 6.76
C LEU A 30 -13.84 -2.22 8.12
N PHE A 31 -13.05 -2.13 9.19
CA PHE A 31 -13.54 -2.42 10.54
C PHE A 31 -14.60 -1.41 11.00
N ALA A 32 -14.41 -0.12 10.68
CA ALA A 32 -15.41 0.90 10.95
C ALA A 32 -16.74 0.60 10.23
N TYR A 33 -16.69 0.21 8.96
CA TYR A 33 -17.87 -0.23 8.20
C TYR A 33 -18.62 -1.37 8.90
N ILE A 34 -17.91 -2.43 9.31
CA ILE A 34 -18.52 -3.58 10.00
C ILE A 34 -19.17 -3.14 11.32
N TYR A 35 -18.49 -2.28 12.08
CA TYR A 35 -19.01 -1.75 13.34
C TYR A 35 -20.31 -0.95 13.14
N PHE A 36 -20.36 -0.03 12.18
CA PHE A 36 -21.57 0.77 11.91
C PHE A 36 -22.72 -0.09 11.38
N ARG A 37 -22.42 -1.07 10.53
CA ARG A 37 -23.39 -2.09 10.07
C ARG A 37 -24.00 -2.88 11.22
N GLN A 38 -23.19 -3.29 12.21
CA GLN A 38 -23.70 -4.02 13.38
C GLN A 38 -24.58 -3.14 14.28
N LYS A 39 -24.38 -1.82 14.26
CA LYS A 39 -25.19 -0.86 15.00
C LYS A 39 -26.45 -0.38 14.27
N GLY A 40 -26.60 -0.73 12.99
CA GLY A 40 -27.69 -0.25 12.15
C GLY A 40 -27.56 1.21 11.71
N ASP A 41 -26.35 1.78 11.78
CA ASP A 41 -26.06 3.13 11.29
C ASP A 41 -25.59 3.04 9.82
N ASP A 42 -26.56 3.01 8.92
CA ASP A 42 -26.31 2.80 7.49
C ASP A 42 -25.57 3.98 6.85
N GLU A 43 -25.79 5.21 7.31
CA GLU A 43 -25.14 6.41 6.76
C GLU A 43 -23.63 6.41 7.06
N GLN A 44 -23.25 6.12 8.31
CA GLN A 44 -21.85 6.00 8.69
C GLN A 44 -21.21 4.74 8.08
N ALA A 45 -21.96 3.65 7.92
CA ALA A 45 -21.47 2.47 7.22
C ALA A 45 -21.15 2.77 5.74
N ILE A 46 -22.05 3.42 5.01
CA ILE A 46 -21.82 3.79 3.60
C ILE A 46 -20.59 4.69 3.48
N THR A 47 -20.46 5.65 4.37
CA THR A 47 -19.30 6.56 4.41
C THR A 47 -17.99 5.80 4.65
N ALA A 48 -17.95 4.95 5.68
CA ALA A 48 -16.77 4.14 6.00
C ALA A 48 -16.40 3.17 4.87
N PHE A 49 -17.39 2.61 4.18
CA PHE A 49 -17.17 1.76 3.01
C PHE A 49 -16.58 2.53 1.82
N GLY A 50 -17.09 3.73 1.55
CA GLY A 50 -16.52 4.61 0.53
C GLY A 50 -15.07 4.97 0.81
N GLU A 51 -14.75 5.28 2.07
CA GLU A 51 -13.37 5.54 2.49
C GLU A 51 -12.47 4.30 2.40
N PHE A 52 -12.99 3.11 2.73
CA PHE A 52 -12.29 1.85 2.54
C PHE A 52 -11.92 1.63 1.07
N MET A 53 -12.87 1.80 0.15
CA MET A 53 -12.63 1.65 -1.29
C MET A 53 -11.59 2.65 -1.81
N ARG A 54 -11.67 3.92 -1.37
CA ARG A 54 -10.68 4.95 -1.72
C ARG A 54 -9.28 4.56 -1.25
N CYS A 55 -9.13 4.24 0.04
CA CYS A 55 -7.83 3.89 0.62
C CYS A 55 -7.28 2.58 0.03
N GLY A 56 -8.15 1.62 -0.29
CA GLY A 56 -7.79 0.37 -0.95
C GLY A 56 -7.24 0.58 -2.36
N ASN A 57 -7.87 1.45 -3.15
CA ASN A 57 -7.37 1.83 -4.48
C ASN A 57 -6.02 2.54 -4.38
N GLU A 58 -5.87 3.50 -3.46
CA GLU A 58 -4.61 4.19 -3.25
C GLU A 58 -3.50 3.23 -2.79
N ALA A 59 -3.81 2.21 -1.98
CA ALA A 59 -2.86 1.18 -1.60
C ALA A 59 -2.49 0.29 -2.81
N ALA A 60 -3.44 -0.06 -3.67
CA ALA A 60 -3.17 -0.83 -4.88
C ALA A 60 -2.23 -0.07 -5.85
N GLU A 61 -2.41 1.24 -5.99
CA GLU A 61 -1.50 2.09 -6.78
C GLU A 61 -0.08 2.12 -6.22
N GLU A 62 0.08 2.27 -4.89
CA GLU A 62 1.41 2.23 -4.28
C GLU A 62 2.06 0.83 -4.40
N HIS A 63 1.26 -0.23 -4.31
CA HIS A 63 1.75 -1.59 -4.54
C HIS A 63 2.26 -1.77 -5.97
N GLN A 64 1.55 -1.22 -6.96
CA GLN A 64 1.97 -1.27 -8.36
C GLN A 64 3.29 -0.54 -8.57
N LYS A 65 3.45 0.66 -8.01
CA LYS A 65 4.73 1.41 -8.05
C LYS A 65 5.87 0.63 -7.41
N LEU A 66 5.62 -0.06 -6.29
CA LEU A 66 6.62 -0.91 -5.64
C LEU A 66 7.06 -2.06 -6.55
N LEU A 67 6.12 -2.73 -7.23
CA LEU A 67 6.43 -3.81 -8.17
C LEU A 67 7.24 -3.32 -9.37
N GLU A 68 6.90 -2.15 -9.92
CA GLU A 68 7.63 -1.51 -11.02
C GLU A 68 9.09 -1.25 -10.63
N LYS A 69 9.32 -0.64 -9.46
CA LYS A 69 10.68 -0.39 -8.97
C LYS A 69 11.46 -1.65 -8.66
N HIS A 70 10.80 -2.68 -8.13
CA HIS A 70 11.43 -3.98 -7.94
C HIS A 70 11.87 -4.59 -9.28
N SER A 71 11.04 -4.45 -10.32
CA SER A 71 11.36 -4.87 -11.69
C SER A 71 12.53 -4.08 -12.29
N GLU A 72 12.53 -2.75 -12.12
CA GLU A 72 13.64 -1.87 -12.56
C GLU A 72 14.96 -2.28 -11.92
N TRP A 73 14.96 -2.54 -10.61
CA TRP A 73 16.15 -3.01 -9.90
C TRP A 73 16.63 -4.37 -10.41
N ALA A 74 15.70 -5.32 -10.65
CA ALA A 74 16.03 -6.64 -11.17
C ALA A 74 16.67 -6.54 -12.57
N ASN A 75 16.13 -5.68 -13.44
CA ASN A 75 16.65 -5.41 -14.77
C ASN A 75 18.03 -4.76 -14.73
N TRP A 76 18.22 -3.74 -13.87
CA TRP A 76 19.53 -3.11 -13.67
C TRP A 76 20.58 -4.12 -13.23
N ARG A 77 20.23 -5.03 -12.32
CA ARG A 77 21.13 -6.09 -11.85
C ARG A 77 21.48 -7.09 -12.96
N ALA A 78 20.51 -7.49 -13.77
CA ALA A 78 20.70 -8.44 -14.86
C ALA A 78 21.62 -7.89 -15.96
N ASN A 79 21.46 -6.61 -16.30
CA ASN A 79 22.25 -5.90 -17.32
C ASN A 79 23.61 -5.38 -16.82
N ARG A 80 23.98 -5.72 -15.58
CA ARG A 80 25.27 -5.33 -14.98
C ARG A 80 26.42 -6.31 -15.31
N LYS A 81 26.10 -7.43 -15.97
CA LYS A 81 27.07 -8.36 -16.58
C LYS A 81 27.40 -7.92 -17.99
#